data_AF-A0A353HTG9-F1
#
_entry.id   AF-A0A353HTG9-F1
#
_cell.length_a   1.000
_cell.length_b   1.000
_cell.length_c   1.000
_cell.angle_alpha   90.00
_cell.angle_beta   90.00
_cell.angle_gamma   90.00
#
_symmetry.space_group_name_H-M   'P 1'
#
loop_
_entity.id
_entity.type
_entity.pdbx_description
1 polymer ?
#
loop_
_entity_poly.entity_id
_entity_poly.type
_entity_poly.pdbx_seq_one_letter_code
_entity_poly.pdbx_strand_id
1 'polypeptide(L)'
;LNTLNDRLAVLAALESVSLVVEFDEDTALETVLEARPDIYAKGGDYVMSAIPEGQAVLAYGGQAVAIDFEHDRSTTKLLTKVRAG
;
A
#
# COMPACT_ATOMS: atom_id res chain seq x y z
N LEU A 1 14.64 13.98 -2.72
CA LEU A 1 13.49 13.15 -3.14
C LEU A 1 13.96 11.70 -3.12
N ASN A 2 13.19 10.74 -2.60
CA ASN A 2 13.62 9.33 -2.60
C ASN A 2 13.27 8.69 -3.96
N THR A 3 14.21 7.99 -4.58
CA THR A 3 13.96 7.31 -5.87
C THR A 3 13.02 6.12 -5.69
N LEU A 4 12.50 5.55 -6.78
CA LEU A 4 11.71 4.31 -6.73
C LEU A 4 12.49 3.18 -6.05
N ASN A 5 13.73 2.94 -6.50
CA ASN A 5 14.63 1.93 -5.93
C ASN A 5 14.86 2.13 -4.42
N ASP A 6 15.06 3.38 -3.96
CA ASP A 6 15.23 3.65 -2.53
C ASP A 6 13.97 3.28 -1.74
N ARG A 7 12.78 3.62 -2.26
CA ARG A 7 11.51 3.31 -1.59
C ARG A 7 11.23 1.81 -1.54
N LEU A 8 11.50 1.09 -2.63
CA LEU A 8 11.37 -0.37 -2.69
C LEU A 8 12.32 -1.03 -1.68
N ALA A 9 13.58 -0.59 -1.62
CA ALA A 9 14.57 -1.14 -0.69
C ALA A 9 14.16 -0.95 0.78
N VAL A 10 13.62 0.23 1.14
CA VAL A 10 13.13 0.48 2.50
C VAL A 10 11.95 -0.43 2.86
N LEU A 11 10.99 -0.62 1.95
CA LEU A 11 9.85 -1.51 2.18
C LEU A 11 10.29 -2.98 2.29
N ALA A 12 11.20 -3.42 1.41
CA ALA A 12 11.72 -4.78 1.38
C ALA A 12 12.56 -5.13 2.62
N ALA A 13 13.11 -4.13 3.32
CA ALA A 13 13.86 -4.33 4.56
C ALA A 13 12.98 -4.53 5.80
N LEU A 14 11.65 -4.37 5.69
CA LEU A 14 10.75 -4.62 6.81
C LEU A 14 10.57 -6.12 7.03
N GLU A 15 10.75 -6.59 8.26
CA GLU A 15 10.62 -8.02 8.62
C GLU A 15 9.26 -8.60 8.23
N SER A 16 8.19 -7.80 8.27
CA SER A 16 6.83 -8.22 7.92
C SER A 16 6.54 -8.24 6.40
N VAL A 17 7.50 -7.86 5.56
CA VAL A 17 7.32 -7.77 4.10
C VAL A 17 8.08 -8.90 3.41
N SER A 18 7.36 -9.75 2.69
CA SER A 18 7.97 -10.87 1.94
C SER A 18 8.32 -10.53 0.49
N LEU A 19 7.59 -9.59 -0.11
CA LEU A 19 7.77 -9.18 -1.51
C LEU A 19 7.31 -7.73 -1.68
N VAL A 20 8.02 -6.99 -2.53
CA VAL A 20 7.62 -5.66 -2.99
C VAL A 20 7.68 -5.67 -4.51
N VAL A 21 6.64 -5.13 -5.14
CA VAL A 21 6.50 -5.06 -6.60
C VAL A 21 6.21 -3.61 -6.98
N GLU A 22 6.86 -3.12 -8.02
CA GLU A 22 6.56 -1.83 -8.64
C GLU A 22 5.52 -1.98 -9.74
N PHE A 23 4.78 -0.91 -10.00
CA PHE A 23 3.81 -0.81 -11.08
C PHE A 23 3.81 0.64 -11.59
N ASP A 24 3.57 0.81 -12.90
CA ASP A 24 3.62 2.12 -13.58
C ASP A 24 2.22 2.66 -13.88
N GLU A 25 1.19 1.83 -13.75
CA GLU A 25 -0.20 2.17 -13.99
C GLU A 25 -0.76 3.12 -12.92
N ASP A 26 -1.82 3.87 -13.28
CA ASP A 26 -2.50 4.79 -12.36
C ASP A 26 -3.15 4.09 -11.16
N THR A 27 -3.39 2.78 -11.26
CA THR A 27 -3.98 1.94 -10.20
C THR A 27 -3.23 0.63 -10.11
N ALA A 28 -3.27 -0.03 -8.95
CA ALA A 28 -2.61 -1.32 -8.75
C ALA A 28 -3.47 -2.49 -9.29
N LEU A 29 -4.51 -2.23 -10.07
CA LEU A 29 -5.49 -3.23 -10.51
C LEU A 29 -4.86 -4.38 -11.27
N GLU A 30 -4.01 -4.09 -12.26
CA GLU A 30 -3.36 -5.13 -13.06
C GLU A 30 -2.46 -6.02 -12.20
N THR A 31 -1.66 -5.41 -11.32
CA THR A 31 -0.84 -6.14 -10.36
C THR A 31 -1.67 -7.02 -9.42
N VAL A 32 -2.82 -6.51 -8.95
CA VAL A 32 -3.74 -7.27 -8.08
C VAL A 32 -4.39 -8.43 -8.84
N LEU A 33 -4.75 -8.24 -10.11
CA LEU A 33 -5.32 -9.29 -10.96
C LEU A 33 -4.31 -10.38 -11.31
N GLU A 34 -3.03 -10.04 -11.45
CA GLU A 34 -1.96 -11.02 -11.66
C GLU A 34 -1.62 -11.77 -10.37
N ALA A 35 -1.42 -11.03 -9.27
CA ALA A 35 -1.06 -11.61 -7.98
C ALA A 35 -2.20 -12.42 -7.33
N ARG A 36 -3.46 -12.06 -7.63
CA ARG A 36 -4.68 -12.65 -7.07
C ARG A 36 -4.63 -12.91 -5.56
N PRO A 37 -4.40 -11.88 -4.73
CA PRO A 37 -4.32 -12.08 -3.29
C PRO A 37 -5.66 -12.57 -2.71
N ASP A 38 -5.59 -13.44 -1.71
CA ASP A 38 -6.77 -13.86 -0.92
C ASP A 38 -7.32 -12.72 -0.06
N ILE A 39 -6.45 -11.80 0.38
CA ILE A 39 -6.80 -10.64 1.21
C ILE A 39 -6.12 -9.39 0.63
N TYR A 40 -6.91 -8.35 0.35
CA TYR A 40 -6.44 -7.02 -0.03
C TYR A 40 -6.75 -6.02 1.08
N ALA A 41 -5.72 -5.36 1.60
CA ALA A 41 -5.86 -4.42 2.71
C ALA A 41 -5.46 -2.98 2.31
N LYS A 42 -6.23 -2.00 2.79
CA LYS A 42 -5.88 -0.56 2.70
C LYS A 42 -6.03 0.10 4.06
N GLY A 43 -5.06 0.91 4.46
CA GLY A 43 -5.13 1.69 5.70
C GLY A 43 -5.97 2.96 5.53
N GLY A 44 -6.92 3.19 6.43
CA GLY A 44 -7.82 4.35 6.47
C GLY A 44 -9.28 3.98 6.21
N ASP A 45 -10.16 4.98 6.16
CA ASP A 45 -11.62 4.81 6.10
C ASP A 45 -12.14 4.56 4.67
N TYR A 46 -11.55 3.61 3.96
CA TYR A 46 -11.89 3.32 2.56
C TYR A 46 -13.14 2.44 2.42
N VAL A 47 -14.04 2.81 1.51
CA VAL A 47 -15.10 1.91 1.04
C VAL A 47 -14.50 0.95 0.02
N MET A 48 -14.06 -0.22 0.47
CA MET A 48 -13.31 -1.19 -0.35
C MET A 48 -14.07 -1.64 -1.62
N SER A 49 -15.41 -1.69 -1.56
CA SER A 49 -16.25 -2.00 -2.72
C SER A 49 -16.36 -0.88 -3.76
N ALA A 50 -15.83 0.32 -3.48
CA ALA A 50 -15.77 1.44 -4.41
C ALA A 50 -14.40 1.57 -5.10
N ILE A 51 -13.44 0.71 -4.76
CA ILE A 51 -12.07 0.73 -5.27
C ILE A 51 -11.90 -0.41 -6.29
N PRO A 52 -11.33 -0.18 -7.49
CA PRO A 52 -11.19 -1.20 -8.53
C PRO A 52 -10.52 -2.49 -8.03
N GLU A 53 -9.42 -2.38 -7.30
CA GLU A 53 -8.69 -3.51 -6.74
C GLU A 53 -9.53 -4.29 -5.72
N GLY A 54 -10.28 -3.58 -4.87
CA GLY A 54 -11.17 -4.20 -3.89
C GLY A 54 -12.33 -4.95 -4.56
N GLN A 55 -12.92 -4.37 -5.61
CA GLN A 55 -13.94 -5.04 -6.41
C GLN A 55 -13.39 -6.30 -7.09
N ALA A 56 -12.20 -6.22 -7.68
CA ALA A 56 -11.55 -7.35 -8.32
C ALA A 56 -11.34 -8.51 -7.34
N VAL A 57 -10.82 -8.21 -6.15
CA VAL A 57 -10.56 -9.22 -5.10
C VAL A 57 -11.85 -9.88 -4.64
N LEU A 58 -12.90 -9.09 -4.38
CA LEU A 58 -14.21 -9.61 -4.00
C LEU A 58 -14.83 -10.46 -5.11
N ALA A 59 -14.66 -10.09 -6.39
CA ALA A 59 -15.26 -10.77 -7.53
C ALA A 59 -14.74 -12.21 -7.71
N TYR A 60 -13.49 -12.49 -7.36
CA TYR A 60 -12.94 -13.85 -7.37
C TYR A 60 -13.01 -14.57 -6.02
N GLY A 61 -13.71 -14.01 -5.03
CA GLY A 61 -13.99 -14.64 -3.74
C GLY A 61 -12.97 -14.35 -2.63
N GLY A 62 -12.04 -13.41 -2.84
CA GLY A 62 -11.14 -12.92 -1.80
C GLY A 62 -11.83 -11.93 -0.85
N GLN A 63 -11.05 -11.40 0.10
CA GLN A 63 -11.50 -10.41 1.08
C GLN A 63 -10.85 -9.06 0.82
N ALA A 64 -11.62 -7.97 0.90
CA ALA A 64 -11.09 -6.60 0.83
C ALA A 64 -11.39 -5.87 2.14
N VAL A 65 -10.35 -5.46 2.87
CA VAL A 65 -10.45 -4.92 4.23
C VAL A 65 -9.83 -3.53 4.34
N ALA A 66 -10.55 -2.64 5.01
CA ALA A 66 -10.02 -1.37 5.48
C ALA A 66 -9.48 -1.57 6.90
N ILE A 67 -8.25 -1.13 7.17
CA ILE A 67 -7.62 -1.20 8.50
C ILE A 67 -7.43 0.20 9.06
N ASP A 68 -7.62 0.37 10.37
CA ASP A 68 -7.41 1.66 11.02
C ASP A 68 -5.97 2.13 10.79
N PHE A 69 -5.82 3.35 10.29
CA PHE A 69 -4.51 3.93 10.01
C PHE A 69 -4.15 4.98 11.06
N GLU A 70 -3.19 4.64 11.92
CA GLU A 70 -2.69 5.57 12.93
C GLU A 70 -1.74 6.60 12.29
N HIS A 71 -2.21 7.83 12.15
CA HIS A 71 -1.55 8.92 11.41
C HIS A 71 -0.25 9.45 12.03
N ASP A 72 0.27 8.87 13.12
CA ASP A 72 1.16 9.63 13.99
C ASP A 72 2.63 9.72 13.53
N ARG A 73 2.98 9.09 12.42
CA ARG A 73 4.35 9.08 11.86
C ARG A 73 4.40 9.47 10.39
N SER A 74 3.77 10.59 10.02
CA SER A 74 3.92 11.08 8.64
C SER A 74 5.38 11.45 8.35
N THR A 75 5.86 11.08 7.17
CA THR A 75 7.17 11.49 6.62
C THR A 75 7.34 13.02 6.66
N THR A 76 6.24 13.77 6.55
CA THR A 76 6.21 15.22 6.77
C THR A 76 6.64 15.61 8.19
N LYS A 77 6.13 14.94 9.24
CA LYS A 77 6.53 15.20 10.64
C LYS A 77 8.01 14.87 10.88
N LEU A 78 8.51 13.79 10.28
CA LEU A 78 9.94 13.43 10.37
C LEU A 78 10.85 14.46 9.68
N LEU A 79 10.52 14.89 8.45
CA LEU A 79 11.25 15.93 7.74
C LEU A 79 11.25 17.27 8.48
N THR A 80 10.13 17.66 9.09
CA THR A 80 10.05 18.86 9.93
C THR A 80 10.96 18.75 11.15
N LYS A 81 10.98 17.60 11.83
CA LYS A 81 11.87 17.38 12.99
C LYS A 81 13.35 17.45 12.63
N VAL A 82 13.75 16.87 11.49
CA VAL A 82 15.16 16.89 11.03
C VAL A 82 15.60 18.29 10.58
N ARG A 83 14.70 19.11 10.01
CA ARG A 83 15.01 20.49 9.58
C ARG A 83 14.95 21.54 10.70
N ALA A 84 14.31 21.21 11.81
CA ALA A 84 14.17 22.10 12.97
C ALA A 84 15.30 21.92 14.01
N GLY A 85 16.19 20.95 13.80
CA GLY A 85 17.46 20.81 14.51
C GLY A 85 18.61 21.31 13.66
#